data_AF-A0A951K3E1-F1
#
_entry.id   AF-A0A951K3E1-F1
#
_cell.length_a   1.000
_cell.length_b   1.000
_cell.length_c   1.000
_cell.angle_alpha   90.00
_cell.angle_beta   90.00
_cell.angle_gamma   90.00
#
_symmetry.space_group_name_H-M   'P 1'
#
loop_
_entity.id
_entity.type
_entity.pdbx_description
1 polymer ?
#
loop_
_entity_poly.entity_id
_entity_poly.type
_entity_poly.pdbx_seq_one_letter_code
_entity_poly.pdbx_strand_id
1 'polypeptide(L)'
;MSANQRRSGFRLPWLADEDPEESSSSPDAAPATSGESTAEPTSAAAPEAPARAAPPPAAASTNGVQAAEPTEVKTAAAAVTRTSDSVSAANGEASAEPPNPFIRDLIAAMRRVAEEARASGVATLRADADEAVRSLQADAEKRRQELRERADADVEGVGEWARAEAERIKEEAERRVAARHAQLEEQLTAEEIRTEAEANALRSRVDDYERELEAFHAQLSEINDPAAFAAAAKRMPAPPPLAAAASSPPTPADTTPGSPTPEVHPAEEEVLAARLAELEEKGEASPATAAAASAEPAPTTANDGASVTTDIVVKGLGSFGAITGFRQSLSGQSGITAVALSLGQNGEFVFRASHAPGFDLAGAITAMEGDGATVEPRAEGGLRVTLERSR
;
A
#
# COMPACT_ATOMS: atom_id res chain seq x y z
N MET A 1 28.54 -21.40 6.34
CA MET A 1 28.46 -20.03 6.91
C MET A 1 27.74 -19.16 5.90
N SER A 2 26.47 -18.84 6.13
CA SER A 2 25.64 -18.13 5.15
C SER A 2 25.66 -16.63 5.42
N ALA A 3 26.20 -15.85 4.49
CA ALA A 3 26.27 -14.40 4.62
C ALA A 3 24.91 -13.75 4.33
N ASN A 4 24.27 -13.19 5.36
CA ASN A 4 22.97 -12.54 5.27
C ASN A 4 23.12 -11.10 4.75
N GLN A 5 23.32 -10.95 3.45
CA GLN A 5 23.46 -9.64 2.80
C GLN A 5 22.09 -8.97 2.58
N ARG A 6 21.60 -8.32 3.64
CA ARG A 6 20.55 -7.29 3.52
C ARG A 6 21.07 -6.15 2.65
N ARG A 7 20.56 -6.03 1.41
CA ARG A 7 20.88 -4.90 0.54
C ARG A 7 20.31 -3.60 1.13
N SER A 8 21.07 -2.51 0.96
CA SER A 8 20.66 -1.15 1.30
C SER A 8 19.41 -0.74 0.51
N GLY A 9 18.56 0.07 1.15
CA GLY A 9 17.21 0.33 0.67
C GLY A 9 17.13 1.02 -0.69
N PHE A 10 16.21 0.53 -1.52
CA PHE A 10 15.69 1.22 -2.68
C PHE A 10 14.82 2.39 -2.19
N ARG A 11 15.40 3.59 -2.02
CA ARG A 11 14.61 4.78 -1.64
C ARG A 11 13.86 5.31 -2.84
N LEU A 12 12.53 5.37 -2.72
CA LEU A 12 11.65 5.96 -3.71
C LEU A 12 11.76 7.50 -3.63
N PRO A 13 11.84 8.21 -4.78
CA PRO A 13 12.28 9.61 -4.83
C PRO A 13 11.24 10.64 -4.31
N TRP A 14 10.05 10.21 -3.90
CA TRP A 14 9.01 11.10 -3.37
C TRP A 14 8.94 11.18 -1.84
N LEU A 15 9.85 10.49 -1.13
CA LEU A 15 9.88 10.44 0.35
C LEU A 15 10.94 11.37 0.97
N ALA A 16 11.13 12.55 0.37
CA ALA A 16 12.17 13.51 0.70
C ALA A 16 11.59 14.86 1.16
N ASP A 17 10.77 14.85 2.21
CA ASP A 17 10.49 16.03 3.05
C ASP A 17 9.83 15.59 4.38
N GLU A 18 10.63 15.13 5.34
CA GLU A 18 10.34 15.16 6.78
C GLU A 18 11.67 15.22 7.55
N ASP A 19 12.09 16.43 7.91
CA ASP A 19 13.16 16.67 8.88
C ASP A 19 12.66 16.40 10.31
N PRO A 20 13.37 15.58 11.12
CA PRO A 20 13.29 15.64 12.57
C PRO A 20 14.42 16.53 13.11
N GLU A 21 14.03 17.72 13.58
CA GLU A 21 14.86 18.68 14.31
C GLU A 21 15.74 18.04 15.41
N GLU A 22 16.91 18.64 15.63
CA GLU A 22 17.83 18.25 16.70
C GLU A 22 17.20 18.44 18.09
N SER A 23 17.36 17.44 18.97
CA SER A 23 17.33 17.69 20.43
C SER A 23 18.27 16.72 21.15
N SER A 24 19.12 17.29 22.00
CA SER A 24 20.42 16.74 22.36
C SER A 24 20.53 16.31 23.83
N SER A 25 21.58 15.50 24.10
CA SER A 25 22.30 15.38 25.38
C SER A 25 21.79 14.37 26.43
N SER A 26 22.41 13.17 26.44
CA SER A 26 23.42 12.70 27.43
C SER A 26 23.22 12.89 28.96
N PRO A 27 23.94 12.13 29.82
CA PRO A 27 24.26 10.68 29.80
C PRO A 27 24.23 10.05 31.23
N ASP A 28 24.92 8.90 31.39
CA ASP A 28 25.54 8.36 32.62
C ASP A 28 24.78 7.31 33.47
N ALA A 29 25.40 6.11 33.56
CA ALA A 29 25.49 5.21 34.73
C ALA A 29 25.93 3.78 34.33
N ALA A 30 27.14 3.41 34.71
CA ALA A 30 27.64 2.03 34.83
C ALA A 30 28.34 1.89 36.22
N PRO A 31 29.02 0.80 36.63
CA PRO A 31 29.18 -0.55 36.05
C PRO A 31 29.03 -1.71 37.08
N ALA A 32 29.15 -2.99 36.64
CA ALA A 32 29.56 -4.21 37.41
C ALA A 32 29.10 -5.51 36.67
N THR A 33 29.78 -6.67 36.61
CA THR A 33 31.16 -7.11 36.96
C THR A 33 31.54 -8.39 36.19
N SER A 34 32.83 -8.51 35.81
CA SER A 34 33.72 -9.71 35.84
C SER A 34 33.44 -11.03 35.09
N GLY A 35 34.53 -11.59 34.53
CA GLY A 35 34.66 -12.95 33.96
C GLY A 35 35.51 -12.96 32.67
N GLU A 36 36.82 -12.67 32.71
CA GLU A 36 37.91 -13.68 32.81
C GLU A 36 37.80 -14.77 31.71
N SER A 37 38.73 -15.08 30.80
CA SER A 37 40.11 -14.71 30.43
C SER A 37 40.60 -15.88 29.55
N THR A 38 41.39 -15.69 28.48
CA THR A 38 42.52 -16.58 28.05
C THR A 38 43.06 -16.25 26.64
N ALA A 39 44.39 -16.13 26.55
CA ALA A 39 45.30 -16.30 25.40
C ALA A 39 45.29 -15.33 24.19
N GLU A 40 46.22 -14.36 24.24
CA GLU A 40 47.14 -14.00 23.15
C GLU A 40 48.14 -15.16 22.83
N PRO A 41 49.05 -15.12 21.81
CA PRO A 41 49.54 -13.94 21.04
C PRO A 41 49.69 -14.12 19.51
N THR A 42 50.09 -13.04 18.79
CA THR A 42 51.38 -12.97 18.05
C THR A 42 51.54 -11.68 17.20
N SER A 43 52.58 -10.90 17.51
CA SER A 43 53.27 -9.87 16.70
C SER A 43 53.49 -10.21 15.20
N ALA A 44 53.78 -9.30 14.27
CA ALA A 44 53.86 -7.83 14.24
C ALA A 44 54.05 -7.37 12.77
N ALA A 45 53.68 -6.13 12.42
CA ALA A 45 54.36 -5.30 11.41
C ALA A 45 53.69 -3.90 11.25
N ALA A 46 54.38 -2.86 11.70
CA ALA A 46 54.34 -1.50 11.13
C ALA A 46 55.57 -1.37 10.18
N PRO A 47 55.79 -0.32 9.34
CA PRO A 47 55.24 1.05 9.34
C PRO A 47 54.48 1.37 8.02
N GLU A 48 54.19 2.61 7.56
CA GLU A 48 54.57 3.97 7.99
C GLU A 48 53.52 5.03 7.57
N ALA A 49 53.66 6.26 8.08
CA ALA A 49 53.09 7.47 7.48
C ALA A 49 54.13 8.62 7.60
N PRO A 50 54.38 9.37 6.51
CA PRO A 50 53.88 10.76 6.43
C PRO A 50 53.50 11.16 4.97
N ALA A 51 53.05 12.36 4.57
CA ALA A 51 52.86 13.63 5.26
C ALA A 51 51.69 14.45 4.67
N ARG A 52 50.97 15.13 5.56
CA ARG A 52 50.35 16.47 5.45
C ARG A 52 50.58 17.28 4.15
N ALA A 53 49.49 17.67 3.48
CA ALA A 53 49.41 18.87 2.62
C ALA A 53 48.11 19.66 2.93
N ALA A 54 48.15 20.99 2.75
CA ALA A 54 47.17 21.94 3.31
C ALA A 54 46.16 22.48 2.26
N PRO A 55 45.03 23.09 2.67
CA PRO A 55 43.96 23.53 1.76
C PRO A 55 44.15 24.96 1.22
N PRO A 56 43.61 25.24 0.02
CA PRO A 56 43.23 26.61 -0.37
C PRO A 56 41.85 26.64 -1.12
N PRO A 57 41.31 27.81 -1.52
CA PRO A 57 40.64 28.74 -0.61
C PRO A 57 39.26 29.21 -1.13
N ALA A 58 38.59 30.06 -0.36
CA ALA A 58 37.28 30.63 -0.72
C ALA A 58 37.34 31.77 -1.76
N ALA A 59 36.36 31.78 -2.68
CA ALA A 59 35.78 32.95 -3.35
C ALA A 59 34.41 32.52 -3.92
N ALA A 60 33.28 32.92 -3.32
CA ALA A 60 32.60 34.22 -3.48
C ALA A 60 31.61 34.25 -4.67
N SER A 61 30.33 34.18 -4.30
CA SER A 61 29.11 34.70 -4.94
C SER A 61 29.10 35.10 -6.43
N THR A 62 28.20 34.48 -7.20
CA THR A 62 27.25 35.22 -8.06
C THR A 62 25.89 34.49 -8.20
N ASN A 63 24.82 35.27 -8.01
CA ASN A 63 23.46 35.12 -8.56
C ASN A 63 22.75 33.75 -8.49
N GLY A 64 21.83 33.64 -7.52
CA GLY A 64 20.59 32.90 -7.76
C GLY A 64 19.68 33.66 -8.72
N VAL A 65 19.00 32.93 -9.62
CA VAL A 65 17.75 33.40 -10.25
C VAL A 65 16.68 32.40 -9.87
N GLN A 66 15.62 32.95 -9.28
CA GLN A 66 14.55 32.24 -8.61
C GLN A 66 13.54 31.72 -9.65
N ALA A 67 13.12 30.46 -9.53
CA ALA A 67 11.97 29.97 -10.27
C ALA A 67 10.72 30.69 -9.76
N ALA A 68 10.03 31.43 -10.63
CA ALA A 68 8.80 32.13 -10.29
C ALA A 68 7.59 31.26 -10.62
N GLU A 69 6.74 31.07 -9.61
CA GLU A 69 5.42 30.46 -9.73
C GLU A 69 4.40 31.41 -10.42
N PRO A 70 3.20 30.92 -10.78
CA PRO A 70 2.33 31.60 -11.75
C PRO A 70 1.63 32.83 -11.17
N THR A 71 1.37 33.83 -12.03
CA THR A 71 0.57 35.01 -11.66
C THR A 71 -0.78 34.99 -12.35
N GLU A 72 -1.84 35.11 -11.55
CA GLU A 72 -3.23 35.29 -11.99
C GLU A 72 -3.38 36.51 -12.93
N VAL A 73 -4.02 36.34 -14.09
CA VAL A 73 -4.46 37.50 -14.90
C VAL A 73 -5.85 37.93 -14.43
N LYS A 74 -5.88 38.63 -13.29
CA LYS A 74 -7.08 39.22 -12.71
C LYS A 74 -7.62 40.35 -13.59
N THR A 75 -8.91 40.29 -13.89
CA THR A 75 -9.59 41.26 -14.75
C THR A 75 -9.75 42.63 -14.08
N ALA A 76 -9.11 43.67 -14.63
CA ALA A 76 -9.43 45.08 -14.41
C ALA A 76 -9.09 45.86 -15.69
N ALA A 77 -10.04 46.43 -16.44
CA ALA A 77 -10.85 47.59 -16.05
C ALA A 77 -10.01 48.85 -15.78
N ALA A 78 -9.30 49.33 -16.81
CA ALA A 78 -8.77 50.68 -16.86
C ALA A 78 -9.27 51.38 -18.13
N ALA A 79 -10.01 52.48 -17.95
CA ALA A 79 -10.56 53.24 -19.07
C ALA A 79 -9.48 54.09 -19.75
N VAL A 80 -9.33 53.95 -21.07
CA VAL A 80 -8.70 54.99 -21.89
C VAL A 80 -9.80 55.81 -22.56
N THR A 81 -9.85 57.08 -22.19
CA THR A 81 -10.84 58.05 -22.63
C THR A 81 -10.71 58.33 -24.13
N ARG A 82 -11.85 58.56 -24.77
CA ARG A 82 -11.94 58.95 -26.19
C ARG A 82 -11.15 60.23 -26.45
N THR A 83 -10.40 60.26 -27.54
CA THR A 83 -10.21 61.49 -28.32
C THR A 83 -10.59 61.21 -29.76
N SER A 84 -11.88 61.32 -30.04
CA SER A 84 -12.41 61.29 -31.41
C SER A 84 -12.15 62.65 -32.04
N ASP A 85 -10.94 62.87 -32.56
CA ASP A 85 -10.65 64.12 -33.26
C ASP A 85 -11.22 64.07 -34.68
N SER A 86 -12.26 64.86 -34.89
CA SER A 86 -13.04 64.92 -36.11
C SER A 86 -12.39 65.89 -37.10
N VAL A 87 -11.32 65.47 -37.76
CA VAL A 87 -10.75 66.23 -38.89
C VAL A 87 -11.62 66.03 -40.14
N SER A 88 -12.71 66.78 -40.18
CA SER A 88 -13.49 67.03 -41.39
C SER A 88 -12.64 67.88 -42.35
N ALA A 89 -11.80 67.24 -43.16
CA ALA A 89 -11.11 67.89 -44.26
C ALA A 89 -12.12 68.17 -45.39
N ALA A 90 -12.50 69.44 -45.51
CA ALA A 90 -13.49 69.90 -46.48
C ALA A 90 -13.09 69.62 -47.93
N ASN A 91 -14.11 69.40 -48.76
CA ASN A 91 -13.99 69.32 -50.22
C ASN A 91 -13.39 70.64 -50.76
N GLY A 92 -12.12 70.60 -51.13
CA GLY A 92 -11.40 71.73 -51.72
C GLY A 92 -11.24 71.53 -53.22
N GLU A 93 -12.23 71.93 -54.01
CA GLU A 93 -12.09 72.05 -55.47
C GLU A 93 -11.13 73.20 -55.82
N ALA A 94 -9.83 72.93 -55.72
CA ALA A 94 -8.79 73.76 -56.31
C ALA A 94 -8.53 73.26 -57.75
N SER A 95 -8.50 74.19 -58.70
CA SER A 95 -8.42 73.92 -60.14
C SER A 95 -7.38 72.85 -60.49
N ALA A 96 -7.84 71.73 -61.05
CA ALA A 96 -6.99 70.67 -61.56
C ALA A 96 -6.31 71.09 -62.88
N GLU A 97 -5.28 71.92 -62.76
CA GLU A 97 -4.18 71.93 -63.72
C GLU A 97 -3.69 70.47 -63.89
N PRO A 98 -3.53 69.95 -65.12
CA PRO A 98 -3.30 68.52 -65.31
C PRO A 98 -1.98 68.13 -64.62
N PRO A 99 -2.01 67.30 -63.55
CA PRO A 99 -0.80 66.93 -62.86
C PRO A 99 0.10 66.20 -63.86
N ASN A 100 1.34 66.69 -63.97
CA ASN A 100 2.34 66.28 -64.94
C ASN A 100 2.31 64.73 -65.09
N PRO A 101 2.08 64.17 -66.30
CA PRO A 101 1.83 62.74 -66.49
C PRO A 101 2.91 61.86 -65.83
N PHE A 102 4.17 62.32 -65.83
CA PHE A 102 5.28 61.70 -65.14
C PHE A 102 5.02 61.39 -63.65
N ILE A 103 4.34 62.27 -62.91
CA ILE A 103 4.04 62.06 -61.48
C ILE A 103 2.95 60.99 -61.31
N ARG A 104 1.97 60.91 -62.22
CA ARG A 104 0.96 59.83 -62.22
C ARG A 104 1.63 58.49 -62.51
N ASP A 105 2.52 58.44 -63.50
CA ASP A 105 3.25 57.23 -63.86
C ASP A 105 4.20 56.79 -62.74
N LEU A 106 4.88 57.73 -62.07
CA LEU A 106 5.72 57.46 -60.89
C LEU A 106 4.89 56.90 -59.72
N ILE A 107 3.74 57.50 -59.40
CA ILE A 107 2.86 56.99 -58.32
C ILE A 107 2.32 55.60 -58.68
N ALA A 108 1.95 55.37 -59.95
CA ALA A 108 1.53 54.06 -60.42
C ALA A 108 2.65 53.01 -60.32
N ALA A 109 3.90 53.39 -60.66
CA ALA A 109 5.08 52.55 -60.51
C ALA A 109 5.39 52.25 -59.04
N MET A 110 5.40 53.26 -58.16
CA MET A 110 5.61 53.07 -56.72
C MET A 110 4.54 52.19 -56.09
N ARG A 111 3.26 52.37 -56.48
CA ARG A 111 2.16 51.51 -56.05
C ARG A 111 2.37 50.07 -56.52
N ARG A 112 2.77 49.86 -57.77
CA ARG A 112 3.09 48.53 -58.32
C ARG A 112 4.20 47.85 -57.53
N VAL A 113 5.30 48.56 -57.26
CA VAL A 113 6.43 48.06 -56.46
C VAL A 113 6.00 47.75 -55.01
N ALA A 114 5.13 48.57 -54.41
CA ALA A 114 4.60 48.30 -53.07
C ALA A 114 3.66 47.09 -53.03
N GLU A 115 2.80 46.91 -54.05
CA GLU A 115 1.94 45.74 -54.20
C GLU A 115 2.76 44.47 -54.46
N GLU A 116 3.83 44.55 -55.26
CA GLU A 116 4.78 43.46 -55.53
C GLU A 116 5.61 43.09 -54.29
N ALA A 117 6.16 44.07 -53.57
CA ALA A 117 6.88 43.85 -52.32
C ALA A 117 5.97 43.23 -51.24
N ARG A 118 4.70 43.68 -51.16
CA ARG A 118 3.69 43.06 -50.28
C ARG A 118 3.38 41.63 -50.69
N ALA A 119 3.19 41.36 -51.98
CA ALA A 119 2.92 40.01 -52.49
C ALA A 119 4.10 39.07 -52.20
N SER A 120 5.33 39.53 -52.42
CA SER A 120 6.57 38.81 -52.09
C SER A 120 6.67 38.51 -50.59
N GLY A 121 6.52 39.52 -49.72
CA GLY A 121 6.58 39.32 -48.27
C GLY A 121 5.49 38.37 -47.73
N VAL A 122 4.28 38.40 -48.30
CA VAL A 122 3.21 37.44 -47.95
C VAL A 122 3.52 36.03 -48.49
N ALA A 123 4.20 35.90 -49.62
CA ALA A 123 4.64 34.60 -50.14
C ALA A 123 5.76 33.99 -49.29
N THR A 124 6.75 34.79 -48.87
CA THR A 124 7.80 34.37 -47.92
C THR A 124 7.19 33.93 -46.59
N LEU A 125 6.34 34.77 -45.98
CA LEU A 125 5.70 34.42 -44.70
C LEU A 125 4.86 33.13 -44.76
N ARG A 126 4.24 32.83 -45.92
CA ARG A 126 3.54 31.56 -46.13
C ARG A 126 4.50 30.38 -46.23
N ALA A 127 5.59 30.52 -46.99
CA ALA A 127 6.62 29.48 -47.07
C ALA A 127 7.26 29.18 -45.69
N ASP A 128 7.56 30.22 -44.93
CA ASP A 128 8.09 30.12 -43.56
C ASP A 128 7.08 29.43 -42.62
N ALA A 129 5.80 29.77 -42.73
CA ALA A 129 4.73 29.12 -41.95
C ALA A 129 4.56 27.64 -42.34
N ASP A 130 4.59 27.32 -43.63
CA ASP A 130 4.52 25.95 -44.13
C ASP A 130 5.75 25.13 -43.71
N GLU A 131 6.92 25.75 -43.53
CA GLU A 131 8.11 25.12 -42.95
C GLU A 131 7.99 24.89 -41.44
N ALA A 132 7.54 25.89 -40.70
CA ALA A 132 7.29 25.78 -39.26
C ALA A 132 6.25 24.68 -38.94
N VAL A 133 5.17 24.57 -39.74
CA VAL A 133 4.16 23.51 -39.61
C VAL A 133 4.77 22.13 -39.90
N ARG A 134 5.60 21.99 -40.95
CA ARG A 134 6.30 20.72 -41.26
C ARG A 134 7.26 20.31 -40.14
N SER A 135 8.02 21.25 -39.57
CA SER A 135 8.89 20.99 -38.42
C SER A 135 8.08 20.52 -37.21
N LEU A 136 7.01 21.24 -36.86
CA LEU A 136 6.14 20.90 -35.73
C LEU A 136 5.51 19.50 -35.88
N GLN A 137 5.11 19.12 -37.10
CA GLN A 137 4.57 17.80 -37.40
C GLN A 137 5.63 16.69 -37.26
N ALA A 138 6.86 16.93 -37.75
CA ALA A 138 7.96 15.99 -37.60
C ALA A 138 8.35 15.79 -36.12
N ASP A 139 8.49 16.88 -35.36
CA ASP A 139 8.76 16.82 -33.92
C ASP A 139 7.64 16.14 -33.14
N ALA A 140 6.37 16.33 -33.56
CA ALA A 140 5.23 15.70 -32.94
C ALA A 140 5.17 14.18 -33.22
N GLU A 141 5.56 13.70 -34.41
CA GLU A 141 5.67 12.25 -34.63
C GLU A 141 6.85 11.66 -33.86
N LYS A 142 8.00 12.33 -33.84
CA LYS A 142 9.16 11.90 -33.04
C LYS A 142 8.78 11.76 -31.56
N ARG A 143 8.12 12.77 -30.97
CA ARG A 143 7.64 12.71 -29.58
C ARG A 143 6.57 11.63 -29.36
N ARG A 144 5.73 11.32 -30.35
CA ARG A 144 4.79 10.19 -30.29
C ARG A 144 5.53 8.85 -30.29
N GLN A 145 6.58 8.71 -31.10
CA GLN A 145 7.40 7.50 -31.12
C GLN A 145 8.15 7.31 -29.80
N GLU A 146 8.85 8.33 -29.30
CA GLU A 146 9.56 8.31 -28.01
C GLU A 146 8.62 7.94 -26.84
N LEU A 147 7.37 8.44 -26.86
CA LEU A 147 6.38 8.10 -25.84
C LEU A 147 5.89 6.65 -25.94
N ARG A 148 5.75 6.10 -27.14
CA ARG A 148 5.41 4.66 -27.35
C ARG A 148 6.55 3.78 -26.88
N GLU A 149 7.78 4.03 -27.34
CA GLU A 149 8.97 3.28 -26.96
C GLU A 149 9.18 3.26 -25.44
N ARG A 150 8.92 4.40 -24.77
CA ARG A 150 8.93 4.46 -23.31
C ARG A 150 7.80 3.64 -22.68
N ALA A 151 6.58 3.77 -23.16
CA ALA A 151 5.44 3.04 -22.60
C ALA A 151 5.59 1.52 -22.78
N ASP A 152 6.12 1.07 -23.92
CA ASP A 152 6.40 -0.34 -24.19
C ASP A 152 7.49 -0.88 -23.24
N ALA A 153 8.57 -0.11 -23.01
CA ALA A 153 9.62 -0.46 -22.05
C ALA A 153 9.12 -0.45 -20.58
N ASP A 154 8.26 0.50 -20.21
CA ASP A 154 7.64 0.57 -18.89
C ASP A 154 6.70 -0.66 -18.67
N VAL A 155 5.95 -1.08 -19.70
CA VAL A 155 5.10 -2.30 -19.66
C VAL A 155 5.93 -3.58 -19.56
N GLU A 156 7.03 -3.68 -20.32
CA GLU A 156 7.97 -4.81 -20.23
C GLU A 156 8.57 -4.91 -18.83
N GLY A 157 9.09 -3.81 -18.28
CA GLY A 157 9.68 -3.76 -16.94
C GLY A 157 8.68 -4.11 -15.82
N VAL A 158 7.43 -3.65 -15.91
CA VAL A 158 6.37 -4.04 -14.98
C VAL A 158 6.04 -5.54 -15.11
N GLY A 159 6.02 -6.08 -16.33
CA GLY A 159 5.80 -7.50 -16.59
C GLY A 159 6.92 -8.39 -16.05
N GLU A 160 8.18 -7.99 -16.19
CA GLU A 160 9.32 -8.69 -15.59
C GLU A 160 9.29 -8.65 -14.06
N TRP A 161 9.05 -7.46 -13.48
CA TRP A 161 8.92 -7.30 -12.03
C TRP A 161 7.80 -8.17 -11.45
N ALA A 162 6.62 -8.19 -12.09
CA ALA A 162 5.49 -8.99 -11.64
C ALA A 162 5.78 -10.50 -11.67
N ARG A 163 6.49 -11.00 -12.69
CA ARG A 163 6.92 -12.41 -12.75
C ARG A 163 7.94 -12.75 -11.65
N ALA A 164 8.93 -11.88 -11.45
CA ALA A 164 9.94 -12.08 -10.41
C ALA A 164 9.33 -12.07 -8.99
N GLU A 165 8.37 -11.17 -8.74
CA GLU A 165 7.67 -11.09 -7.46
C GLU A 165 6.72 -12.28 -7.25
N ALA A 166 6.07 -12.80 -8.30
CA ALA A 166 5.26 -14.01 -8.23
C ALA A 166 6.08 -15.25 -7.83
N GLU A 167 7.24 -15.48 -8.46
CA GLU A 167 8.15 -16.56 -8.05
C GLU A 167 8.67 -16.35 -6.62
N ARG A 168 9.02 -15.11 -6.23
CA ARG A 168 9.44 -14.80 -4.85
C ARG A 168 8.36 -15.15 -3.81
N ILE A 169 7.09 -14.85 -4.09
CA ILE A 169 5.95 -15.17 -3.23
C ILE A 169 5.74 -16.70 -3.16
N LYS A 170 5.85 -17.40 -4.30
CA LYS A 170 5.76 -18.85 -4.38
C LYS A 170 6.87 -19.55 -3.58
N GLU A 171 8.13 -19.17 -3.77
CA GLU A 171 9.26 -19.67 -2.96
C GLU A 171 9.09 -19.37 -1.46
N GLU A 172 8.46 -18.26 -1.10
CA GLU A 172 8.15 -17.95 0.30
C GLU A 172 7.01 -18.81 0.86
N ALA A 173 5.97 -19.06 0.07
CA ALA A 173 4.86 -19.95 0.43
C ALA A 173 5.34 -21.40 0.61
N GLU A 174 6.09 -21.94 -0.36
CA GLU A 174 6.68 -23.28 -0.31
C GLU A 174 7.57 -23.48 0.93
N ARG A 175 8.42 -22.49 1.25
CA ARG A 175 9.24 -22.51 2.47
C ARG A 175 8.40 -22.49 3.76
N ARG A 176 7.30 -21.74 3.80
CA ARG A 176 6.39 -21.71 4.97
C ARG A 176 5.65 -23.03 5.15
N VAL A 177 5.18 -23.64 4.06
CA VAL A 177 4.53 -24.96 4.07
C VAL A 177 5.52 -26.03 4.55
N ALA A 178 6.74 -26.07 4.00
CA ALA A 178 7.77 -27.01 4.41
C ALA A 178 8.15 -26.86 5.90
N ALA A 179 8.29 -25.61 6.38
CA ALA A 179 8.56 -25.34 7.79
C ALA A 179 7.42 -25.80 8.71
N ARG A 180 6.16 -25.63 8.30
CA ARG A 180 5.00 -26.07 9.09
C ARG A 180 4.86 -27.60 9.10
N HIS A 181 5.17 -28.28 7.99
CA HIS A 181 5.25 -29.74 7.95
C HIS A 181 6.32 -30.29 8.89
N ALA A 182 7.54 -29.76 8.82
CA ALA A 182 8.63 -30.18 9.73
C ALA A 182 8.27 -29.97 11.21
N GLN A 183 7.61 -28.85 11.54
CA GLN A 183 7.11 -28.60 12.90
C GLN A 183 6.04 -29.61 13.33
N LEU A 184 5.15 -30.02 12.42
CA LEU A 184 4.10 -31.00 12.71
C LEU A 184 4.71 -32.41 12.90
N GLU A 185 5.72 -32.78 12.12
CA GLU A 185 6.48 -34.03 12.29
C GLU A 185 7.24 -34.05 13.64
N GLU A 186 7.85 -32.94 14.04
CA GLU A 186 8.47 -32.78 15.37
C GLU A 186 7.43 -32.92 16.50
N GLN A 187 6.24 -32.35 16.33
CA GLN A 187 5.14 -32.49 17.30
C GLN A 187 4.63 -33.94 17.39
N LEU A 188 4.38 -34.60 16.26
CA LEU A 188 3.92 -36.00 16.24
C LEU A 188 4.94 -36.95 16.88
N THR A 189 6.23 -36.80 16.56
CA THR A 189 7.30 -37.62 17.17
C THR A 189 7.46 -37.35 18.67
N ALA A 190 7.28 -36.10 19.12
CA ALA A 190 7.28 -35.79 20.55
C ALA A 190 6.08 -36.39 21.32
N GLU A 191 4.89 -36.43 20.70
CA GLU A 191 3.71 -37.11 21.28
C GLU A 191 3.86 -38.65 21.26
N GLU A 192 4.44 -39.23 20.21
CA GLU A 192 4.75 -40.66 20.14
C GLU A 192 5.72 -41.08 21.26
N ILE A 193 6.82 -40.33 21.44
CA ILE A 193 7.78 -40.57 22.53
C ILE A 193 7.11 -40.43 23.90
N ARG A 194 6.21 -39.44 24.10
CA ARG A 194 5.51 -39.26 25.37
C ARG A 194 4.55 -40.41 25.65
N THR A 195 3.74 -40.79 24.67
CA THR A 195 2.75 -41.87 24.82
C THR A 195 3.42 -43.24 25.00
N GLU A 196 4.55 -43.49 24.34
CA GLU A 196 5.37 -44.69 24.60
C GLU A 196 5.94 -44.68 26.03
N ALA A 197 6.47 -43.55 26.50
CA ALA A 197 6.99 -43.42 27.86
C ALA A 197 5.89 -43.63 28.92
N GLU A 198 4.70 -43.07 28.71
CA GLU A 198 3.54 -43.28 29.58
C GLU A 198 3.07 -44.75 29.57
N ALA A 199 2.98 -45.38 28.39
CA ALA A 199 2.63 -46.79 28.27
C ALA A 199 3.65 -47.71 28.97
N ASN A 200 4.94 -47.41 28.86
CA ASN A 200 6.00 -48.15 29.55
C ASN A 200 5.94 -47.92 31.07
N ALA A 201 5.69 -46.70 31.55
CA ALA A 201 5.50 -46.42 32.97
C ALA A 201 4.26 -47.12 33.57
N LEU A 202 3.18 -47.28 32.78
CA LEU A 202 2.01 -48.06 33.18
C LEU A 202 2.32 -49.56 33.24
N ARG A 203 3.03 -50.12 32.25
CA ARG A 203 3.48 -51.53 32.25
C ARG A 203 4.36 -51.83 33.47
N SER A 204 5.39 -51.03 33.74
CA SER A 204 6.25 -51.22 34.91
C SER A 204 5.48 -51.17 36.24
N ARG A 205 4.47 -50.31 36.36
CA ARG A 205 3.62 -50.24 37.56
C ARG A 205 2.74 -51.48 37.75
N VAL A 206 2.32 -52.13 36.65
CA VAL A 206 1.63 -53.42 36.71
C VAL A 206 2.62 -54.53 37.09
N ASP A 207 3.79 -54.59 36.45
CA ASP A 207 4.84 -55.58 36.77
C ASP A 207 5.26 -55.53 38.25
N ASP A 208 5.39 -54.32 38.82
CA ASP A 208 5.74 -54.14 40.24
C ASP A 208 4.63 -54.62 41.17
N TYR A 209 3.36 -54.34 40.85
CA TYR A 209 2.22 -54.85 41.62
C TYR A 209 2.06 -56.37 41.52
N GLU A 210 2.34 -56.97 40.36
CA GLU A 210 2.36 -58.43 40.19
C GLU A 210 3.45 -59.08 41.07
N ARG A 211 4.64 -58.46 41.18
CA ARG A 211 5.69 -58.90 42.11
C ARG A 211 5.28 -58.75 43.58
N GLU A 212 4.61 -57.65 43.95
CA GLU A 212 4.07 -57.46 45.30
C GLU A 212 3.02 -58.53 45.65
N LEU A 213 2.14 -58.88 44.71
CA LEU A 213 1.18 -59.97 44.87
C LEU A 213 1.85 -61.34 44.97
N GLU A 214 2.85 -61.64 44.13
CA GLU A 214 3.59 -62.90 44.21
C GLU A 214 4.31 -63.06 45.55
N ALA A 215 4.99 -62.01 46.03
CA ALA A 215 5.64 -61.98 47.34
C ALA A 215 4.63 -62.15 48.49
N PHE A 216 3.47 -61.50 48.40
CA PHE A 216 2.38 -61.66 49.38
C PHE A 216 1.79 -63.08 49.37
N HIS A 217 1.63 -63.69 48.19
CA HIS A 217 1.15 -65.07 48.06
C HIS A 217 2.17 -66.09 48.61
N ALA A 218 3.46 -65.89 48.36
CA ALA A 218 4.53 -66.68 48.96
C ALA A 218 4.45 -66.59 50.50
N GLN A 219 4.33 -65.37 51.05
CA GLN A 219 4.18 -65.14 52.50
C GLN A 219 2.92 -65.82 53.08
N LEU A 220 1.78 -65.78 52.38
CA LEU A 220 0.56 -66.48 52.82
C LEU A 220 0.74 -68.00 52.87
N SER A 221 1.57 -68.58 51.99
CA SER A 221 1.79 -70.04 51.93
C SER A 221 2.59 -70.60 53.12
N GLU A 222 3.36 -69.75 53.81
CA GLU A 222 4.14 -70.14 55.01
C GLU A 222 3.27 -70.18 56.29
N ILE A 223 2.12 -69.51 56.30
CA ILE A 223 1.28 -69.33 57.49
C ILE A 223 0.32 -70.52 57.67
N ASN A 224 0.62 -71.35 58.66
CA ASN A 224 -0.15 -72.58 58.97
C ASN A 224 -1.27 -72.37 60.01
N ASP A 225 -1.36 -71.22 60.68
CA ASP A 225 -2.44 -70.88 61.62
C ASP A 225 -3.60 -70.16 60.91
N PRO A 226 -4.86 -70.65 60.97
CA PRO A 226 -5.99 -70.00 60.33
C PRO A 226 -6.28 -68.59 60.86
N ALA A 227 -5.97 -68.27 62.12
CA ALA A 227 -6.17 -66.92 62.66
C ALA A 227 -5.13 -65.94 62.10
N ALA A 228 -3.86 -66.32 62.07
CA ALA A 228 -2.79 -65.57 61.41
C ALA A 228 -3.02 -65.41 59.90
N PHE A 229 -3.52 -66.45 59.21
CA PHE A 229 -3.85 -66.38 57.78
C PHE A 229 -4.93 -65.33 57.50
N ALA A 230 -6.02 -65.32 58.28
CA ALA A 230 -7.09 -64.33 58.15
C ALA A 230 -6.61 -62.89 58.47
N ALA A 231 -5.62 -62.74 59.36
CA ALA A 231 -4.99 -61.45 59.65
C ALA A 231 -4.06 -60.98 58.52
N ALA A 232 -3.32 -61.88 57.88
CA ALA A 232 -2.46 -61.60 56.74
C ALA A 232 -3.28 -61.30 55.46
N ALA A 233 -4.34 -62.07 55.19
CA ALA A 233 -5.24 -61.87 54.04
C ALA A 233 -5.88 -60.46 54.01
N LYS A 234 -6.12 -59.84 55.18
CA LYS A 234 -6.61 -58.45 55.30
C LYS A 234 -5.57 -57.39 54.91
N ARG A 235 -4.32 -57.77 54.66
CA ARG A 235 -3.20 -56.89 54.24
C ARG A 235 -2.83 -57.10 52.76
N MET A 236 -3.74 -57.66 51.96
CA MET A 236 -3.55 -57.82 50.52
C MET A 236 -3.17 -56.47 49.88
N PRO A 237 -2.11 -56.43 49.05
CA PRO A 237 -1.76 -55.23 48.28
C PRO A 237 -2.98 -54.71 47.50
N ALA A 238 -3.19 -53.39 47.53
CA ALA A 238 -4.25 -52.75 46.77
C ALA A 238 -3.74 -52.44 45.34
N PRO A 239 -4.55 -52.64 44.28
CA PRO A 239 -4.11 -52.39 42.92
C PRO A 239 -3.74 -50.91 42.73
N PRO A 240 -2.62 -50.61 42.05
CA PRO A 240 -2.19 -49.25 41.81
C PRO A 240 -3.18 -48.51 40.89
N PRO A 241 -3.36 -47.19 41.06
CA PRO A 241 -4.17 -46.41 40.14
C PRO A 241 -3.51 -46.40 38.74
N LEU A 242 -4.26 -46.85 37.74
CA LEU A 242 -3.86 -46.84 36.33
C LEU A 242 -4.24 -45.54 35.61
N ALA A 243 -5.04 -44.68 36.23
CA ALA A 243 -5.28 -43.34 35.72
C ALA A 243 -3.95 -42.58 35.67
N ALA A 244 -3.70 -41.88 34.56
CA ALA A 244 -2.55 -41.01 34.43
C ALA A 244 -2.57 -39.99 35.58
N ALA A 245 -1.56 -40.04 36.44
CA ALA A 245 -1.32 -38.96 37.40
C ALA A 245 -1.12 -37.69 36.56
N ALA A 246 -1.94 -36.66 36.82
CA ALA A 246 -2.11 -35.52 35.92
C ALA A 246 -0.92 -34.54 35.92
N SER A 247 0.26 -35.04 35.55
CA SER A 247 1.38 -34.26 35.05
C SER A 247 1.12 -33.84 33.60
N SER A 248 -0.05 -33.23 33.34
CA SER A 248 -0.08 -32.20 32.32
C SER A 248 0.93 -31.15 32.77
N PRO A 249 1.98 -30.83 31.99
CA PRO A 249 2.72 -29.59 32.25
C PRO A 249 1.70 -28.44 32.26
N PRO A 250 1.92 -27.39 33.07
CA PRO A 250 1.02 -26.25 33.04
C PRO A 250 0.92 -25.75 31.60
N THR A 251 -0.29 -25.78 31.03
CA THR A 251 -0.57 -25.17 29.74
C THR A 251 -0.01 -23.76 29.79
N PRO A 252 0.98 -23.40 28.94
CA PRO A 252 1.52 -22.05 28.97
C PRO A 252 0.35 -21.11 28.70
N ALA A 253 0.10 -20.22 29.66
CA ALA A 253 -1.05 -19.34 29.61
C ALA A 253 -1.03 -18.58 28.30
N ASP A 254 -2.19 -18.61 27.64
CA ASP A 254 -2.47 -17.97 26.36
C ASP A 254 -1.82 -16.58 26.26
N THR A 255 -0.65 -16.56 25.62
CA THR A 255 0.01 -15.34 25.18
C THR A 255 -0.08 -15.34 23.67
N THR A 256 -1.31 -15.15 23.19
CA THR A 256 -1.62 -14.83 21.81
C THR A 256 -1.43 -13.33 21.56
N PRO A 257 -0.30 -12.88 20.97
CA PRO A 257 -0.34 -11.76 20.04
C PRO A 257 -1.03 -12.27 18.77
N GLY A 258 -2.20 -11.72 18.46
CA GLY A 258 -3.10 -12.26 17.43
C GLY A 258 -2.44 -12.47 16.07
N SER A 259 -2.57 -13.68 15.55
CA SER A 259 -2.44 -13.98 14.13
C SER A 259 -3.69 -14.78 13.74
N PRO A 260 -4.61 -14.25 12.90
CA PRO A 260 -5.82 -14.97 12.54
C PRO A 260 -5.47 -16.10 11.57
N THR A 261 -5.31 -17.32 12.10
CA THR A 261 -5.41 -18.54 11.30
C THR A 261 -6.84 -18.67 10.79
N PRO A 262 -7.07 -18.73 9.47
CA PRO A 262 -8.33 -19.25 8.96
C PRO A 262 -8.38 -20.75 9.29
N GLU A 263 -9.40 -21.18 10.03
CA GLU A 263 -9.78 -22.59 10.05
C GLU A 263 -10.35 -22.92 8.67
N VAL A 264 -9.49 -23.38 7.76
CA VAL A 264 -9.93 -23.92 6.48
C VAL A 264 -10.62 -25.25 6.77
N HIS A 265 -11.95 -25.24 6.77
CA HIS A 265 -12.71 -26.47 6.83
C HIS A 265 -12.38 -27.33 5.59
N PRO A 266 -12.37 -28.68 5.68
CA PRO A 266 -12.06 -29.54 4.52
C PRO A 266 -13.06 -29.37 3.36
N ALA A 267 -14.25 -28.81 3.62
CA ALA A 267 -15.21 -28.42 2.59
C ALA A 267 -14.80 -27.15 1.81
N GLU A 268 -13.92 -26.31 2.36
CA GLU A 268 -13.43 -25.11 1.69
C GLU A 268 -12.24 -25.41 0.77
N GLU A 269 -11.41 -26.41 1.05
CA GLU A 269 -10.35 -26.86 0.12
C GLU A 269 -10.92 -27.39 -1.19
N GLU A 270 -12.02 -28.17 -1.15
CA GLU A 270 -12.67 -28.68 -2.37
C GLU A 270 -13.30 -27.54 -3.19
N VAL A 271 -13.87 -26.53 -2.53
CA VAL A 271 -14.43 -25.33 -3.19
C VAL A 271 -13.35 -24.40 -3.73
N LEU A 272 -12.20 -24.30 -3.05
CA LEU A 272 -11.03 -23.56 -3.52
C LEU A 272 -10.36 -24.27 -4.71
N ALA A 273 -10.23 -25.60 -4.67
CA ALA A 273 -9.73 -26.40 -5.79
C ALA A 273 -10.65 -26.29 -7.02
N ALA A 274 -11.97 -26.36 -6.82
CA ALA A 274 -12.96 -26.15 -7.89
C ALA A 274 -12.85 -24.74 -8.50
N ARG A 275 -12.69 -23.69 -7.68
CA ARG A 275 -12.49 -22.32 -8.17
C ARG A 275 -11.13 -22.10 -8.85
N LEU A 276 -10.08 -22.79 -8.42
CA LEU A 276 -8.78 -22.70 -9.05
C LEU A 276 -8.81 -23.33 -10.46
N ALA A 277 -9.47 -24.50 -10.59
CA ALA A 277 -9.72 -25.13 -11.89
C ALA A 277 -10.59 -24.25 -12.82
N GLU A 278 -11.65 -23.62 -12.29
CA GLU A 278 -12.50 -22.68 -13.06
C GLU A 278 -11.70 -21.43 -13.53
N LEU A 279 -10.74 -20.97 -12.74
CA LEU A 279 -9.84 -19.87 -13.11
C LEU A 279 -8.77 -20.28 -14.13
N GLU A 280 -8.28 -21.51 -14.08
CA GLU A 280 -7.30 -22.06 -15.01
C GLU A 280 -7.93 -22.33 -16.39
N GLU A 281 -9.13 -22.94 -16.45
CA GLU A 281 -9.92 -23.11 -17.68
C GLU A 281 -10.25 -21.75 -18.33
N LYS A 282 -10.49 -20.72 -17.52
CA LYS A 282 -10.73 -19.35 -17.98
C LYS A 282 -9.45 -18.57 -18.33
N GLY A 283 -8.28 -19.08 -17.93
CA GLY A 283 -6.96 -18.51 -18.19
C GLY A 283 -6.36 -18.92 -19.53
N GLU A 284 -6.67 -20.12 -20.05
CA GLU A 284 -6.21 -20.58 -21.37
C GLU A 284 -6.95 -19.91 -22.55
N ALA A 285 -8.03 -19.16 -22.28
CA ALA A 285 -8.72 -18.32 -23.25
C ALA A 285 -7.93 -17.05 -23.59
N SER A 286 -6.88 -17.21 -24.42
CA SER A 286 -6.02 -16.16 -24.99
C SER A 286 -6.75 -14.85 -25.36
N PRO A 287 -6.33 -13.68 -24.80
CA PRO A 287 -6.82 -12.37 -25.22
C PRO A 287 -5.99 -11.76 -26.36
N ALA A 288 -5.49 -12.56 -27.30
CA ALA A 288 -4.89 -12.07 -28.54
C ALA A 288 -5.95 -11.77 -29.62
N THR A 289 -6.85 -10.80 -29.35
CA THR A 289 -7.58 -9.90 -30.30
C THR A 289 -8.75 -9.21 -29.56
N ALA A 290 -8.50 -8.10 -28.87
CA ALA A 290 -9.56 -7.26 -28.28
C ALA A 290 -9.21 -5.75 -28.24
N ALA A 291 -8.38 -5.27 -29.17
CA ALA A 291 -8.01 -3.86 -29.28
C ALA A 291 -8.98 -3.06 -30.18
N ALA A 292 -10.29 -3.09 -29.88
CA ALA A 292 -11.30 -2.24 -30.57
C ALA A 292 -12.69 -2.19 -29.88
N ALA A 293 -12.78 -1.88 -28.58
CA ALA A 293 -14.05 -1.41 -27.98
C ALA A 293 -13.83 -0.74 -26.61
N SER A 294 -13.66 0.58 -26.58
CA SER A 294 -13.89 1.36 -25.35
C SER A 294 -15.38 1.54 -25.17
N ALA A 295 -16.00 0.65 -24.39
CA ALA A 295 -17.38 0.77 -23.92
C ALA A 295 -17.45 0.35 -22.44
N GLU A 296 -17.37 1.35 -21.58
CA GLU A 296 -18.19 1.53 -20.35
C GLU A 296 -18.77 0.27 -19.67
N PRO A 297 -18.32 -0.09 -18.45
CA PRO A 297 -18.91 -1.19 -17.69
C PRO A 297 -20.26 -0.77 -17.09
N ALA A 298 -21.36 -1.16 -17.74
CA ALA A 298 -22.70 -1.03 -17.19
C ALA A 298 -22.91 -2.00 -16.00
N PRO A 299 -23.40 -1.52 -14.83
CA PRO A 299 -23.82 -2.39 -13.75
C PRO A 299 -25.24 -2.93 -14.02
N THR A 300 -25.34 -4.20 -14.41
CA THR A 300 -26.64 -4.89 -14.50
C THR A 300 -27.13 -5.30 -13.11
N THR A 301 -27.92 -4.45 -12.46
CA THR A 301 -29.02 -4.93 -11.60
C THR A 301 -30.09 -3.85 -11.51
N ALA A 302 -31.30 -4.19 -11.96
CA ALA A 302 -32.43 -3.27 -11.94
C ALA A 302 -32.86 -2.98 -10.50
N ASN A 303 -32.71 -1.73 -10.07
CA ASN A 303 -33.53 -1.16 -9.02
C ASN A 303 -33.93 0.24 -9.45
N ASP A 304 -35.10 0.36 -10.08
CA ASP A 304 -35.57 1.59 -10.72
C ASP A 304 -36.13 2.54 -9.64
N GLY A 305 -35.20 3.18 -8.95
CA GLY A 305 -35.42 4.16 -7.90
C GLY A 305 -34.12 4.93 -7.73
N ALA A 306 -34.06 6.14 -8.30
CA ALA A 306 -32.84 6.90 -8.56
C ALA A 306 -31.95 7.10 -7.31
N SER A 307 -31.01 6.18 -7.09
CA SER A 307 -30.11 6.23 -5.93
C SER A 307 -29.07 7.31 -6.11
N VAL A 308 -28.87 8.11 -5.06
CA VAL A 308 -27.85 9.14 -4.98
C VAL A 308 -26.66 8.55 -4.23
N THR A 309 -25.45 8.73 -4.75
CA THR A 309 -24.23 8.35 -4.05
C THR A 309 -23.58 9.59 -3.44
N THR A 310 -23.37 9.56 -2.14
CA THR A 310 -22.77 10.65 -1.36
C THR A 310 -21.46 10.18 -0.74
N ASP A 311 -20.39 10.96 -0.93
CA ASP A 311 -19.06 10.70 -0.36
C ASP A 311 -18.97 11.31 1.06
N ILE A 312 -18.68 10.47 2.05
CA ILE A 312 -18.58 10.80 3.47
C ILE A 312 -17.10 10.67 3.89
N VAL A 313 -16.46 11.79 4.23
CA VAL A 313 -15.08 11.82 4.72
C VAL A 313 -15.10 11.87 6.24
N VAL A 314 -14.59 10.83 6.91
CA VAL A 314 -14.68 10.69 8.37
C VAL A 314 -13.32 10.88 9.04
N LYS A 315 -13.28 11.76 10.06
CA LYS A 315 -12.13 11.98 10.94
C LYS A 315 -12.44 11.48 12.35
N GLY A 316 -11.40 11.03 13.07
CA GLY A 316 -11.50 10.50 14.44
C GLY A 316 -11.57 8.97 14.55
N LEU A 317 -11.72 8.25 13.43
CA LEU A 317 -11.72 6.78 13.39
C LEU A 317 -10.30 6.20 13.56
N GLY A 318 -9.81 6.17 14.80
CA GLY A 318 -8.44 5.75 15.14
C GLY A 318 -8.17 4.24 15.20
N SER A 319 -9.14 3.38 14.83
CA SER A 319 -8.95 1.91 14.86
C SER A 319 -9.75 1.20 13.78
N PHE A 320 -9.26 0.04 13.33
CA PHE A 320 -9.95 -0.80 12.33
C PHE A 320 -11.37 -1.18 12.78
N GLY A 321 -11.55 -1.51 14.07
CA GLY A 321 -12.86 -1.82 14.65
C GLY A 321 -13.83 -0.63 14.65
N ALA A 322 -13.32 0.61 14.81
CA ALA A 322 -14.16 1.80 14.68
C ALA A 322 -14.59 2.03 13.22
N ILE A 323 -13.69 1.80 12.27
CA ILE A 323 -13.95 1.95 10.82
C ILE A 323 -14.98 0.93 10.33
N THR A 324 -14.83 -0.35 10.70
CA THR A 324 -15.79 -1.39 10.35
C THR A 324 -17.12 -1.21 11.06
N GLY A 325 -17.11 -0.85 12.36
CA GLY A 325 -18.31 -0.55 13.13
C GLY A 325 -19.12 0.62 12.57
N PHE A 326 -18.46 1.71 12.16
CA PHE A 326 -19.11 2.84 11.50
C PHE A 326 -19.71 2.43 10.14
N ARG A 327 -18.97 1.68 9.32
CA ARG A 327 -19.50 1.13 8.05
C ARG A 327 -20.74 0.27 8.26
N GLN A 328 -20.71 -0.62 9.26
CA GLN A 328 -21.81 -1.54 9.55
C GLN A 328 -23.04 -0.78 10.06
N SER A 329 -22.85 0.22 10.93
CA SER A 329 -23.93 1.06 11.46
C SER A 329 -24.59 1.91 10.35
N LEU A 330 -23.78 2.48 9.44
CA LEU A 330 -24.29 3.13 8.22
C LEU A 330 -25.08 2.15 7.34
N SER A 331 -24.52 0.97 7.08
CA SER A 331 -25.17 -0.05 6.24
C SER A 331 -26.47 -0.59 6.84
N GLY A 332 -26.68 -0.41 8.16
CA GLY A 332 -27.92 -0.76 8.86
C GLY A 332 -29.00 0.33 8.81
N GLN A 333 -28.72 1.53 8.29
CA GLN A 333 -29.72 2.61 8.23
C GLN A 333 -30.76 2.35 7.13
N SER A 334 -32.04 2.42 7.50
CA SER A 334 -33.15 2.25 6.56
C SER A 334 -33.15 3.37 5.50
N GLY A 335 -32.79 3.03 4.27
CA GLY A 335 -32.68 3.98 3.16
C GLY A 335 -31.29 4.03 2.50
N ILE A 336 -30.28 3.41 3.11
CA ILE A 336 -28.96 3.19 2.52
C ILE A 336 -28.93 1.80 1.87
N THR A 337 -28.63 1.75 0.57
CA THR A 337 -28.62 0.52 -0.24
C THR A 337 -27.23 -0.14 -0.27
N ALA A 338 -26.17 0.67 -0.28
CA ALA A 338 -24.78 0.18 -0.33
C ALA A 338 -23.81 1.17 0.32
N VAL A 339 -22.75 0.65 0.95
CA VAL A 339 -21.63 1.44 1.49
C VAL A 339 -20.29 0.85 1.06
N ALA A 340 -19.60 1.55 0.16
CA ALA A 340 -18.22 1.28 -0.20
C ALA A 340 -17.25 2.07 0.69
N LEU A 341 -16.09 1.50 1.00
CA LEU A 341 -15.01 2.18 1.74
C LEU A 341 -13.79 2.29 0.84
N SER A 342 -13.18 3.47 0.81
CA SER A 342 -11.94 3.76 0.11
C SER A 342 -11.02 4.61 1.00
N LEU A 343 -9.71 4.51 0.78
CA LEU A 343 -8.72 5.36 1.44
C LEU A 343 -8.40 6.54 0.53
N GLY A 344 -8.57 7.76 1.03
CA GLY A 344 -8.22 8.98 0.31
C GLY A 344 -6.71 9.22 0.29
N GLN A 345 -6.25 10.11 -0.61
CA GLN A 345 -4.83 10.43 -0.80
C GLN A 345 -4.12 10.89 0.49
N ASN A 346 -4.86 11.52 1.41
CA ASN A 346 -4.34 12.02 2.69
C ASN A 346 -4.48 11.00 3.85
N GLY A 347 -4.74 9.72 3.55
CA GLY A 347 -5.03 8.70 4.58
C GLY A 347 -6.40 8.82 5.25
N GLU A 348 -7.26 9.74 4.80
CA GLU A 348 -8.63 9.91 5.29
C GLU A 348 -9.54 8.79 4.77
N PHE A 349 -10.44 8.28 5.62
CA PHE A 349 -11.41 7.26 5.20
C PHE A 349 -12.60 7.90 4.49
N VAL A 350 -12.83 7.50 3.24
CA VAL A 350 -13.92 7.98 2.39
C VAL A 350 -14.91 6.85 2.17
N PHE A 351 -16.10 6.99 2.76
CA PHE A 351 -17.22 6.07 2.59
C PHE A 351 -18.15 6.61 1.51
N ARG A 352 -18.44 5.82 0.48
CA ARG A 352 -19.48 6.16 -0.51
C ARG A 352 -20.76 5.45 -0.16
N ALA A 353 -21.77 6.21 0.26
CA ALA A 353 -23.09 5.67 0.60
C ALA A 353 -24.07 5.93 -0.55
N SER A 354 -24.62 4.87 -1.14
CA SER A 354 -25.69 4.95 -2.13
C SER A 354 -27.04 4.83 -1.41
N HIS A 355 -27.90 5.85 -1.51
CA HIS A 355 -29.14 5.96 -0.75
C HIS A 355 -30.30 6.52 -1.61
N ALA A 356 -31.52 6.45 -1.08
CA ALA A 356 -32.70 7.03 -1.74
C ALA A 356 -32.58 8.56 -1.91
N PRO A 357 -33.17 9.16 -2.96
CA PRO A 357 -33.12 10.60 -3.18
C PRO A 357 -33.98 11.31 -2.12
N GLY A 358 -33.42 12.33 -1.46
CA GLY A 358 -34.07 13.02 -0.34
C GLY A 358 -33.93 12.35 1.03
N PHE A 359 -33.14 11.27 1.14
CA PHE A 359 -32.74 10.71 2.44
C PHE A 359 -31.78 11.67 3.17
N ASP A 360 -32.10 12.01 4.43
CA ASP A 360 -31.25 12.85 5.28
C ASP A 360 -30.09 12.03 5.89
N LEU A 361 -29.03 11.90 5.10
CA LEU A 361 -27.81 11.19 5.49
C LEU A 361 -27.09 11.87 6.68
N ALA A 362 -27.18 13.19 6.81
CA ALA A 362 -26.56 13.92 7.91
C ALA A 362 -27.29 13.64 9.23
N GLY A 363 -28.63 13.74 9.23
CA GLY A 363 -29.48 13.39 10.37
C GLY A 363 -29.30 11.92 10.80
N ALA A 364 -29.16 10.99 9.85
CA ALA A 364 -28.89 9.58 10.16
C ALA A 364 -27.54 9.36 10.85
N ILE A 365 -26.48 10.05 10.41
CA ILE A 365 -25.15 9.97 11.05
C ILE A 365 -25.17 10.55 12.47
N THR A 366 -25.80 11.71 12.66
CA THR A 366 -25.95 12.30 14.00
C THR A 366 -26.82 11.43 14.92
N ALA A 367 -27.86 10.77 14.40
CA ALA A 367 -28.67 9.84 15.19
C ALA A 367 -27.93 8.55 15.60
N MET A 368 -26.97 8.09 14.79
CA MET A 368 -26.14 6.91 15.09
C MET A 368 -25.08 7.16 16.16
N GLU A 369 -24.37 8.29 16.06
CA GLU A 369 -23.18 8.58 16.88
C GLU A 369 -23.49 9.53 18.05
N GLY A 370 -24.67 10.16 18.06
CA GLY A 370 -25.11 11.11 19.08
C GLY A 370 -24.32 12.42 19.07
N ASP A 371 -24.21 13.04 20.24
CA ASP A 371 -23.54 14.34 20.43
C ASP A 371 -22.02 14.32 20.09
N GLY A 372 -21.42 13.14 19.93
CA GLY A 372 -20.03 12.97 19.53
C GLY A 372 -19.74 13.17 18.03
N ALA A 373 -20.75 13.42 17.20
CA ALA A 373 -20.60 13.60 15.76
C ALA A 373 -20.95 15.01 15.28
N THR A 374 -19.93 15.73 14.79
CA THR A 374 -20.12 16.98 14.04
C THR A 374 -20.13 16.68 12.54
N VAL A 375 -21.24 16.99 11.86
CA VAL A 375 -21.41 16.78 10.41
C VAL A 375 -21.42 18.13 9.69
N GLU A 376 -20.44 18.34 8.80
CA GLU A 376 -20.31 19.54 7.96
C GLU A 376 -20.61 19.20 6.48
N PRO A 377 -21.53 19.93 5.81
CA PRO A 377 -21.75 19.77 4.37
C PRO A 377 -20.59 20.36 3.56
N ARG A 378 -20.10 19.62 2.56
CA ARG A 378 -19.03 20.05 1.65
C ARG A 378 -19.64 20.57 0.34
N ALA A 379 -19.01 21.60 -0.25
CA ALA A 379 -19.49 22.26 -1.48
C ALA A 379 -19.64 21.32 -2.70
N GLU A 380 -18.96 20.18 -2.69
CA GLU A 380 -18.98 19.16 -3.75
C GLU A 380 -20.09 18.10 -3.55
N GLY A 381 -21.03 18.33 -2.62
CA GLY A 381 -22.14 17.41 -2.33
C GLY A 381 -21.79 16.25 -1.38
N GLY A 382 -20.54 16.18 -0.91
CA GLY A 382 -20.11 15.25 0.14
C GLY A 382 -20.39 15.75 1.56
N LEU A 383 -20.18 14.88 2.54
CA LEU A 383 -20.22 15.20 3.98
C LEU A 383 -18.83 15.03 4.60
N ARG A 384 -18.44 15.95 5.49
CA ARG A 384 -17.33 15.75 6.41
C ARG A 384 -17.90 15.43 7.79
N VAL A 385 -17.44 14.35 8.39
CA VAL A 385 -17.88 13.91 9.72
C VAL A 385 -16.67 13.89 10.65
N THR A 386 -16.74 14.60 11.77
CA THR A 386 -15.73 14.56 12.83
C THR A 386 -16.34 13.81 14.02
N LEU A 387 -15.73 12.70 14.41
CA LEU A 387 -16.16 11.87 15.55
C LEU A 387 -15.22 12.07 16.75
N GLU A 388 -15.74 12.65 17.82
CA GLU A 388 -15.08 12.73 19.13
C GLU A 388 -15.53 11.57 20.02
N ARG A 389 -14.99 10.36 19.74
CA ARG A 389 -15.13 9.24 20.67
C ARG A 389 -14.02 9.29 21.72
N SER A 390 -14.40 9.43 23.00
CA SER A 390 -13.49 9.18 24.12
C SER A 390 -12.94 7.76 24.04
N ARG A 391 -11.61 7.62 24.09
CA ARG A 391 -10.92 6.31 24.09
C ARG A 391 -11.13 5.53 25.38
#